data_AF-A0A2V7RY72-F1
#
_entry.id   AF-A0A2V7RY72-F1
#
_cell.length_a   1.000
_cell.length_b   1.000
_cell.length_c   1.000
_cell.angle_alpha   90.00
_cell.angle_beta   90.00
_cell.angle_gamma   90.00
#
_symmetry.space_group_name_H-M   'P 1'
#
loop_
_entity.id
_entity.type
_entity.pdbx_description
1 polymer ?
#
loop_
_entity_poly.entity_id
_entity_poly.type
_entity_poly.pdbx_seq_one_letter_code
_entity_poly.pdbx_strand_id
1 'polypeptide(L)'
;MSRRDQRGVALIFVLWLLVLLGAAAAEVASRARSEALILSSFRARTVGRYAAESGILRATTRIEALLDSARVPVQRVAMFRRLDALSASLKDIELGGARFGVAVVDLNARIDLNRADDKTLRGLFTQFIPGSRAEAVVAALRREPLERLGELTRVPGVDDSLALAVAPYVTVWSDGTVNVNSAPEPVLTALPAVGSAAARNIVQRRAAGEVFTAVTFGAPVSIMPTRLMLVSRGWQQGHPLTHEIQAVYAVVGPRLVLEGWEERDR
;
A
#
# COMPACT_ATOMS: atom_id res chain seq x y z
N MET A 1 -71.40 -1.97 -37.99
CA MET A 1 -70.60 -2.46 -36.85
C MET A 1 -71.45 -2.41 -35.60
N SER A 2 -71.68 -3.55 -34.94
CA SER A 2 -72.53 -3.59 -33.76
C SER A 2 -71.83 -2.90 -32.58
N ARG A 3 -72.58 -2.33 -31.63
CA ARG A 3 -72.01 -1.69 -30.41
C ARG A 3 -71.07 -2.61 -29.62
N ARG A 4 -71.07 -3.93 -29.85
CA ARG A 4 -70.12 -4.89 -29.25
C ARG A 4 -68.73 -4.85 -29.89
N ASP A 5 -68.63 -4.66 -31.21
CA ASP A 5 -67.33 -4.60 -31.92
C ASP A 5 -66.56 -3.32 -31.59
N GLN A 6 -67.26 -2.19 -31.46
CA GLN A 6 -66.64 -0.91 -31.08
C GLN A 6 -66.10 -0.92 -29.64
N ARG A 7 -66.72 -1.71 -28.73
CA ARG A 7 -66.26 -1.86 -27.35
C ARG A 7 -64.99 -2.71 -27.25
N GLY A 8 -64.86 -3.75 -28.09
CA GLY A 8 -63.64 -4.58 -28.14
C GLY A 8 -62.42 -3.80 -28.62
N VAL A 9 -62.59 -3.00 -29.68
CA VAL A 9 -61.52 -2.14 -30.22
C VAL A 9 -61.11 -1.07 -29.21
N ALA A 10 -62.08 -0.41 -28.56
CA ALA A 10 -61.80 0.60 -27.53
C ALA A 10 -60.98 0.05 -26.35
N LEU A 11 -61.27 -1.18 -25.90
CA LEU A 11 -60.52 -1.82 -24.81
C LEU A 11 -59.06 -2.09 -25.22
N ILE A 12 -58.82 -2.56 -26.44
CA ILE A 12 -57.45 -2.80 -26.95
C ILE A 12 -56.64 -1.51 -26.95
N PHE A 13 -57.24 -0.40 -27.39
CA PHE A 13 -56.56 0.91 -27.35
C PHE A 13 -56.23 1.36 -25.92
N VAL A 14 -57.17 1.19 -24.97
CA VAL A 14 -56.93 1.54 -23.57
C VAL A 14 -55.83 0.66 -22.96
N LEU A 15 -55.85 -0.65 -23.22
CA LEU A 15 -54.81 -1.56 -22.74
C LEU A 15 -53.45 -1.21 -23.34
N TRP A 16 -53.36 -0.95 -24.64
CA TRP A 16 -52.12 -0.50 -25.27
C TRP A 16 -51.63 0.84 -24.71
N LEU A 17 -52.54 1.79 -24.48
CA LEU A 17 -52.21 3.06 -23.85
C LEU A 17 -51.64 2.86 -22.44
N LEU A 18 -52.25 1.98 -21.63
CA LEU A 18 -51.75 1.64 -20.29
C LEU A 18 -50.38 0.96 -20.34
N VAL A 19 -50.16 0.05 -21.30
CA VAL A 19 -48.86 -0.59 -21.51
C VAL A 19 -47.80 0.45 -21.89
N LEU A 20 -48.11 1.36 -22.82
CA LEU A 20 -47.21 2.44 -23.24
C LEU A 20 -46.90 3.40 -22.09
N LEU A 21 -47.91 3.81 -21.31
CA LEU A 21 -47.75 4.65 -20.13
C LEU A 21 -46.90 3.95 -19.06
N GLY A 22 -47.15 2.66 -18.82
CA GLY A 22 -46.38 1.86 -17.88
C GLY A 22 -44.91 1.71 -18.29
N ALA A 23 -44.65 1.47 -19.57
CA ALA A 23 -43.29 1.41 -20.12
C ALA A 23 -42.55 2.74 -19.98
N ALA A 24 -43.21 3.86 -20.31
CA ALA A 24 -42.64 5.20 -20.15
C ALA A 24 -42.33 5.52 -18.68
N ALA A 25 -43.24 5.19 -17.76
CA ALA A 25 -43.02 5.38 -16.33
C ALA A 25 -41.86 4.51 -15.79
N ALA A 26 -41.77 3.26 -16.23
CA ALA A 26 -40.68 2.36 -15.86
C ALA A 26 -39.32 2.87 -16.36
N GLU A 27 -39.26 3.43 -17.57
CA GLU A 27 -38.05 4.03 -18.13
C GLU A 27 -37.57 5.23 -17.31
N VAL A 28 -38.47 6.16 -16.96
CA VAL A 28 -38.14 7.32 -16.12
C VAL A 28 -37.63 6.88 -14.76
N ALA A 29 -38.28 5.89 -14.13
CA ALA A 29 -37.84 5.35 -12.84
C ALA A 29 -36.45 4.69 -12.93
N SER A 30 -36.18 3.98 -14.02
CA SER A 30 -34.87 3.35 -14.27
C SER A 30 -33.76 4.39 -14.49
N ARG A 31 -34.04 5.45 -15.26
CA ARG A 31 -33.12 6.58 -15.48
C ARG A 31 -32.81 7.29 -14.16
N ALA A 32 -33.82 7.61 -13.35
CA ALA A 32 -33.65 8.25 -12.05
C ALA A 32 -32.82 7.39 -11.07
N ARG A 33 -33.04 6.07 -11.04
CA ARG A 33 -32.23 5.15 -10.24
C ARG A 33 -30.76 5.14 -10.67
N SER A 34 -30.53 5.12 -11.98
CA SER A 34 -29.17 5.11 -12.54
C SER A 34 -28.41 6.39 -12.19
N GLU A 35 -29.08 7.54 -12.34
CA GLU A 35 -28.52 8.85 -11.98
C GLU A 35 -28.24 8.96 -10.48
N ALA A 36 -29.15 8.48 -9.63
CA ALA A 36 -28.96 8.46 -8.18
C ALA A 36 -27.74 7.62 -7.76
N LEU A 37 -27.51 6.46 -8.39
CA LEU A 37 -26.34 5.61 -8.15
C LEU A 37 -25.03 6.27 -8.61
N ILE A 38 -25.06 7.00 -9.72
CA ILE A 38 -23.90 7.77 -10.20
C ILE A 38 -23.55 8.86 -9.18
N LEU A 39 -24.54 9.64 -8.75
CA LEU A 39 -24.35 10.71 -7.76
C LEU A 39 -23.86 10.18 -6.41
N SER A 40 -24.41 9.05 -5.94
CA SER A 40 -23.94 8.42 -4.70
C SER A 40 -22.49 7.95 -4.81
N SER A 41 -22.11 7.39 -5.96
CA SER A 41 -20.74 6.93 -6.22
C SER A 41 -19.74 8.08 -6.29
N PHE A 42 -20.11 9.20 -6.92
CA PHE A 42 -19.28 10.41 -6.93
C PHE A 42 -19.07 10.96 -5.53
N ARG A 43 -20.15 11.09 -4.74
CA ARG A 43 -20.06 11.51 -3.35
C ARG A 43 -19.14 10.58 -2.55
N ALA A 44 -19.32 9.26 -2.68
CA ALA A 44 -18.53 8.28 -1.94
C ALA A 44 -17.04 8.33 -2.29
N ARG A 45 -16.67 8.56 -3.56
CA ARG A 45 -15.27 8.77 -3.97
C ARG A 45 -14.66 10.00 -3.31
N THR A 46 -15.37 11.13 -3.33
CA THR A 46 -14.91 12.36 -2.69
C THR A 46 -14.74 12.17 -1.18
N VAL A 47 -15.72 11.55 -0.52
CA VAL A 47 -15.65 11.23 0.91
C VAL A 47 -14.48 10.28 1.22
N GLY A 48 -14.31 9.22 0.41
CA GLY A 48 -13.22 8.27 0.55
C GLY A 48 -11.84 8.93 0.42
N ARG A 49 -11.67 9.82 -0.57
CA ARG A 49 -10.43 10.58 -0.76
C ARG A 49 -10.08 11.43 0.45
N TYR A 50 -10.99 12.29 0.91
CA TYR A 50 -10.73 13.14 2.07
C TYR A 50 -10.54 12.35 3.36
N ALA A 51 -11.20 11.19 3.50
CA ALA A 51 -10.96 10.28 4.61
C ALA A 51 -9.55 9.68 4.56
N ALA A 52 -9.07 9.28 3.37
CA ALA A 52 -7.72 8.78 3.19
C ALA A 52 -6.67 9.87 3.49
N GLU A 53 -6.87 11.10 3.00
CA GLU A 53 -6.01 12.26 3.31
C GLU A 53 -5.97 12.54 4.82
N SER A 54 -7.12 12.47 5.48
CA SER A 54 -7.23 12.60 6.95
C SER A 54 -6.43 11.52 7.68
N GLY A 55 -6.43 10.29 7.15
CA GLY A 55 -5.62 9.20 7.66
C GLY A 55 -4.12 9.47 7.57
N ILE A 56 -3.64 9.97 6.43
CA ILE A 56 -2.24 10.37 6.26
C ILE A 56 -1.88 11.44 7.29
N LEU A 57 -2.68 12.50 7.41
CA LEU A 57 -2.44 13.57 8.38
C LEU A 57 -2.41 13.05 9.82
N ARG A 58 -3.36 12.18 10.19
CA ARG A 58 -3.44 11.59 11.53
C ARG A 58 -2.24 10.71 11.84
N ALA A 59 -1.77 9.92 10.88
CA ALA A 59 -0.60 9.07 11.04
C ALA A 59 0.68 9.91 11.16
N THR A 60 0.87 10.89 10.28
CA THR A 60 2.03 11.79 10.31
C THR A 60 2.13 12.54 11.63
N THR A 61 1.05 13.21 12.07
CA THR A 61 1.04 13.93 13.36
C THR A 61 1.32 13.01 14.55
N ARG A 62 0.80 11.77 14.52
CA ARG A 62 1.03 10.78 15.57
C ARG A 62 2.48 10.31 15.61
N ILE A 63 3.09 10.06 14.45
CA ILE A 63 4.49 9.61 14.34
C ILE A 63 5.43 10.74 14.78
N GLU A 64 5.25 11.95 14.28
CA GLU A 64 6.07 13.10 14.67
C GLU A 64 6.00 13.36 16.18
N ALA A 65 4.80 13.32 16.78
CA ALA A 65 4.65 13.46 18.23
C ALA A 65 5.39 12.35 19.02
N LEU A 66 5.44 11.13 18.49
CA LEU A 66 6.23 10.04 19.08
C LEU A 66 7.73 10.30 18.95
N LEU A 67 8.19 10.79 17.80
CA LEU A 67 9.60 11.12 17.57
C LEU A 67 10.08 12.30 18.42
N ASP A 68 9.24 13.33 18.59
CA ASP A 68 9.48 14.47 19.48
C ASP A 68 9.60 14.03 20.95
N SER A 69 8.79 13.05 21.36
CA SER A 69 8.82 12.53 22.74
C SER A 69 10.10 11.73 23.06
N ALA A 70 10.74 11.14 22.06
CA ALA A 70 11.91 10.30 22.21
C ALA A 70 13.21 11.12 22.10
N ARG A 71 13.67 11.63 23.25
CA ARG A 71 14.83 12.54 23.36
C ARG A 71 16.17 11.87 23.09
N VAL A 72 16.26 10.54 23.21
CA VAL A 72 17.50 9.77 23.06
C VAL A 72 17.36 8.75 21.92
N PRO A 73 18.41 8.51 21.08
CA PRO A 73 18.34 7.58 19.95
C PRO A 73 17.81 6.18 20.31
N VAL A 74 18.21 5.64 21.45
CA VAL A 74 17.74 4.32 21.94
C VAL A 74 16.22 4.27 22.10
N GLN A 75 15.62 5.34 22.62
CA GLN A 75 14.16 5.43 22.78
C GLN A 75 13.48 5.46 21.41
N ARG A 76 14.03 6.19 20.43
CA ARG A 76 13.49 6.24 19.06
C ARG A 76 13.46 4.87 18.41
N VAL A 77 14.55 4.12 18.51
CA VAL A 77 14.63 2.76 17.96
C VAL A 77 13.59 1.84 18.60
N ALA A 78 13.46 1.87 19.93
CA ALA A 78 12.47 1.06 20.64
C ALA A 78 11.02 1.41 20.25
N MET A 79 10.73 2.68 19.92
CA MET A 79 9.40 3.10 19.45
C MET A 79 9.04 2.46 18.11
N PHE A 80 9.99 2.37 17.18
CA PHE A 80 9.74 1.78 15.86
C PHE A 80 9.46 0.28 15.89
N ARG A 81 9.81 -0.43 16.97
CA ARG A 81 9.35 -1.80 17.19
C ARG A 81 7.82 -1.90 17.31
N ARG A 82 7.15 -0.80 17.66
CA ARG A 82 5.70 -0.72 17.83
C ARG A 82 4.97 -0.20 16.59
N LEU A 83 5.62 -0.16 15.42
CA LEU A 83 4.95 0.26 14.17
C LEU A 83 3.72 -0.60 13.85
N ASP A 84 3.74 -1.89 14.17
CA ASP A 84 2.56 -2.76 14.03
C ASP A 84 1.42 -2.35 14.97
N ALA A 85 1.76 -2.03 16.22
CA ALA A 85 0.78 -1.55 17.20
C ALA A 85 0.23 -0.17 16.81
N LEU A 86 1.07 0.70 16.23
CA LEU A 86 0.64 1.98 15.68
C LEU A 86 -0.33 1.76 14.52
N SER A 87 0.01 0.89 13.56
CA SER A 87 -0.87 0.54 12.44
C SER A 87 -2.20 -0.05 12.93
N ALA A 88 -2.16 -0.93 13.93
CA ALA A 88 -3.36 -1.49 14.55
C ALA A 88 -4.25 -0.39 15.18
N SER A 89 -3.64 0.61 15.83
CA SER A 89 -4.37 1.75 16.40
C SER A 89 -5.00 2.69 15.37
N LEU A 90 -4.58 2.61 14.12
CA LEU A 90 -5.04 3.45 13.01
C LEU A 90 -5.89 2.68 11.99
N LYS A 91 -6.25 1.42 12.25
CA LYS A 91 -6.84 0.52 11.25
C LYS A 91 -8.26 0.89 10.83
N ASP A 92 -9.05 1.49 11.71
CA ASP A 92 -10.45 1.80 11.45
C ASP A 92 -10.92 2.96 12.33
N ILE A 93 -10.73 4.18 11.85
CA ILE A 93 -11.07 5.42 12.53
C ILE A 93 -12.30 6.03 11.86
N GLU A 94 -13.30 6.36 12.67
CA GLU A 94 -14.51 7.02 12.24
C GLU A 94 -14.34 8.55 12.25
N LEU A 95 -14.83 9.19 11.19
CA LEU A 95 -14.82 10.64 11.01
C LEU A 95 -16.17 11.08 10.41
N GLY A 96 -17.17 11.23 11.28
CA GLY A 96 -18.54 11.49 10.84
C GLY A 96 -19.07 10.33 9.99
N GLY A 97 -19.56 10.62 8.78
CA GLY A 97 -20.03 9.59 7.83
C GLY A 97 -18.93 8.86 7.06
N ALA A 98 -17.66 9.17 7.34
CA ALA A 98 -16.49 8.59 6.68
C ALA A 98 -15.69 7.71 7.64
N ARG A 99 -14.91 6.80 7.09
CA ARG A 99 -13.97 5.95 7.84
C ARG A 99 -12.64 5.89 7.10
N PHE A 100 -11.56 5.70 7.84
CA PHE A 100 -10.26 5.43 7.25
C PHE A 100 -9.43 4.46 8.08
N GLY A 101 -8.48 3.81 7.41
CA GLY A 101 -7.50 2.93 8.00
C GLY A 101 -6.09 3.26 7.49
N VAL A 102 -5.08 3.21 8.35
CA VAL A 102 -3.68 3.47 7.97
C VAL A 102 -2.77 2.32 8.37
N ALA A 103 -1.98 1.85 7.42
CA ALA A 103 -0.85 0.96 7.66
C ALA A 103 0.47 1.74 7.53
N VAL A 104 1.39 1.51 8.47
CA VAL A 104 2.72 2.10 8.49
C VAL A 104 3.74 1.02 8.16
N VAL A 105 4.53 1.23 7.11
CA VAL A 105 5.49 0.25 6.60
C VAL A 105 6.90 0.84 6.68
N ASP A 106 7.82 0.09 7.28
CA ASP A 106 9.25 0.38 7.21
C ASP A 106 9.81 -0.08 5.85
N LEU A 107 10.15 0.87 4.98
CA LEU A 107 10.71 0.54 3.67
C LEU A 107 12.16 0.05 3.76
N ASN A 108 12.88 0.37 4.83
CA ASN A 108 14.23 -0.13 5.09
C ASN A 108 14.21 -1.57 5.63
N ALA A 109 13.04 -2.15 5.92
CA ALA A 109 12.92 -3.59 6.12
C ALA A 109 13.15 -4.38 4.82
N ARG A 110 13.25 -3.71 3.67
CA ARG A 110 13.36 -4.29 2.33
C ARG A 110 14.60 -3.77 1.60
N ILE A 111 15.04 -4.51 0.58
CA ILE A 111 16.17 -4.14 -0.27
C ILE A 111 15.69 -3.22 -1.39
N ASP A 112 16.34 -2.06 -1.54
CA ASP A 112 16.07 -1.15 -2.66
C ASP A 112 16.71 -1.69 -3.94
N LEU A 113 15.89 -1.99 -4.95
CA LEU A 113 16.36 -2.54 -6.22
C LEU A 113 17.24 -1.56 -7.01
N ASN A 114 17.00 -0.26 -6.85
CA ASN A 114 17.72 0.78 -7.56
C ASN A 114 19.01 1.20 -6.85
N ARG A 115 19.04 1.10 -5.50
CA ARG A 115 20.15 1.62 -4.67
C ARG A 115 21.07 0.57 -4.06
N ALA A 116 20.60 -0.65 -3.81
CA ALA A 116 21.43 -1.70 -3.23
C ALA A 116 22.55 -2.11 -4.19
N ASP A 117 23.70 -2.54 -3.67
CA ASP A 117 24.83 -2.98 -4.50
C ASP A 117 24.58 -4.35 -5.16
N ASP A 118 25.37 -4.67 -6.20
CA ASP A 118 25.22 -5.90 -6.98
C ASP A 118 25.41 -7.17 -6.16
N LYS A 119 26.27 -7.17 -5.13
CA LYS A 119 26.47 -8.35 -4.27
C LYS A 119 25.23 -8.57 -3.42
N THR A 120 24.65 -7.51 -2.88
CA THR A 120 23.40 -7.56 -2.11
C THR A 120 22.24 -8.05 -2.97
N LEU A 121 22.05 -7.51 -4.17
CA LEU A 121 20.98 -7.96 -5.06
C LEU A 121 21.16 -9.42 -5.49
N ARG A 122 22.38 -9.83 -5.87
CA ARG A 122 22.66 -11.24 -6.18
C ARG A 122 22.40 -12.13 -4.96
N GLY A 123 22.84 -11.72 -3.77
CA GLY A 123 22.62 -12.45 -2.53
C GLY A 123 21.14 -12.64 -2.17
N LEU A 124 20.26 -11.73 -2.61
CA LEU A 124 18.81 -11.91 -2.49
C LEU A 124 18.29 -12.87 -3.56
N PHE A 125 18.54 -12.58 -4.84
CA PHE A 125 17.95 -13.34 -5.95
C PHE A 125 18.40 -14.81 -5.96
N THR A 126 19.63 -15.13 -5.54
CA THR A 126 20.11 -16.52 -5.48
C THR A 126 19.38 -17.40 -4.45
N GLN A 127 18.61 -16.79 -3.55
CA GLN A 127 17.74 -17.53 -2.63
C GLN A 127 16.50 -18.09 -3.33
N PHE A 128 16.14 -17.55 -4.50
CA PHE A 128 14.93 -17.92 -5.25
C PHE A 128 15.23 -18.54 -6.62
N ILE A 129 16.39 -18.23 -7.22
CA ILE A 129 16.76 -18.65 -8.58
C ILE A 129 18.25 -19.02 -8.71
N PRO A 130 18.64 -19.78 -9.75
CA PRO A 130 20.05 -20.08 -10.02
C PRO A 130 20.92 -18.83 -10.22
N GLY A 131 22.20 -18.93 -9.86
CA GLY A 131 23.16 -17.82 -9.88
C GLY A 131 23.29 -17.11 -11.22
N SER A 132 23.36 -17.84 -12.33
CA SER A 132 23.44 -17.26 -13.68
C SER A 132 22.21 -16.42 -14.04
N ARG A 133 21.01 -16.86 -13.63
CA ARG A 133 19.76 -16.10 -13.82
C ARG A 133 19.73 -14.86 -12.92
N ALA A 134 20.18 -14.98 -11.66
CA ALA A 134 20.28 -13.85 -10.74
C ALA A 134 21.23 -12.77 -11.27
N GLU A 135 22.38 -13.14 -11.83
CA GLU A 135 23.32 -12.22 -12.46
C GLU A 135 22.69 -11.46 -13.63
N ALA A 136 21.94 -12.15 -14.50
CA ALA A 136 21.24 -11.53 -15.62
C ALA A 136 20.16 -10.52 -15.15
N VAL A 137 19.39 -10.87 -14.11
CA VAL A 137 18.39 -9.98 -13.51
C VAL A 137 19.04 -8.73 -12.93
N VAL A 138 20.14 -8.88 -12.18
CA VAL A 138 20.88 -7.73 -11.62
C VAL A 138 21.44 -6.84 -12.72
N ALA A 139 22.01 -7.42 -13.77
CA ALA A 139 22.50 -6.66 -14.91
C ALA A 139 21.38 -5.88 -15.61
N ALA A 140 20.17 -6.46 -15.70
CA ALA A 140 19.01 -5.78 -16.27
C ALA A 140 18.53 -4.60 -15.40
N LEU A 141 18.44 -4.78 -14.07
CA LEU A 141 18.07 -3.70 -13.13
C LEU A 141 19.02 -2.50 -13.18
N ARG A 142 20.29 -2.70 -13.56
CA ARG A 142 21.27 -1.61 -13.72
C ARG A 142 21.13 -0.83 -15.00
N ARG A 143 20.56 -1.44 -16.03
CA ARG A 143 20.34 -0.76 -17.32
C ARG A 143 19.16 0.18 -17.26
N GLU A 144 18.11 -0.24 -16.55
CA GLU A 144 16.85 0.48 -16.47
C GLU A 144 16.34 0.46 -15.02
N PRO A 145 16.64 1.51 -14.23
CA PRO A 145 16.11 1.65 -12.88
C PRO A 145 14.58 1.69 -12.90
N LEU A 146 13.96 1.09 -11.88
CA LEU A 146 12.50 0.95 -11.81
C LEU A 146 11.87 2.18 -11.15
N GLU A 147 10.79 2.70 -11.71
CA GLU A 147 10.00 3.77 -11.08
C GLU A 147 8.97 3.19 -10.11
N ARG A 148 8.42 2.02 -10.44
CA ARG A 148 7.43 1.32 -9.62
C ARG A 148 7.84 -0.12 -9.42
N LEU A 149 7.45 -0.69 -8.28
CA LEU A 149 7.74 -2.10 -8.00
C LEU A 149 7.06 -3.06 -9.00
N GLY A 150 5.89 -2.69 -9.53
CA GLY A 150 5.17 -3.51 -10.51
C GLY A 150 5.92 -3.71 -11.84
N GLU A 151 6.91 -2.86 -12.13
CA GLU A 151 7.74 -2.95 -13.33
C GLU A 151 8.75 -4.08 -13.26
N LEU A 152 8.91 -4.71 -12.10
CA LEU A 152 9.79 -5.84 -11.90
C LEU A 152 9.46 -7.02 -12.85
N THR A 153 8.19 -7.18 -13.24
CA THR A 153 7.75 -8.19 -14.23
C THR A 153 8.23 -7.90 -15.65
N ARG A 154 8.64 -6.66 -15.95
CA ARG A 154 9.22 -6.27 -17.24
C ARG A 154 10.73 -6.53 -17.31
N VAL A 155 11.37 -6.82 -16.19
CA VAL A 155 12.81 -7.07 -16.13
C VAL A 155 13.13 -8.42 -16.76
N PRO A 156 14.00 -8.48 -17.78
CA PRO A 156 14.42 -9.74 -18.39
C PRO A 156 14.92 -10.74 -17.34
N GLY A 157 14.37 -11.96 -17.39
CA GLY A 157 14.70 -13.01 -16.42
C GLY A 157 13.83 -13.01 -15.16
N VAL A 158 12.89 -12.08 -15.01
CA VAL A 158 11.89 -12.09 -13.93
C VAL A 158 10.52 -12.46 -14.50
N ASP A 159 9.97 -13.58 -14.02
CA ASP A 159 8.59 -13.97 -14.32
C ASP A 159 7.64 -13.55 -13.18
N ASP A 160 6.33 -13.65 -13.40
CA ASP A 160 5.32 -13.26 -12.40
C ASP A 160 5.49 -14.02 -11.08
N SER A 161 5.90 -15.29 -11.14
CA SER A 161 6.08 -16.13 -9.95
C SER A 161 7.27 -15.65 -9.11
N LEU A 162 8.38 -15.31 -9.76
CA LEU A 162 9.55 -14.74 -9.11
C LEU A 162 9.24 -13.35 -8.57
N ALA A 163 8.57 -12.49 -9.35
CA ALA A 163 8.18 -11.16 -8.93
C ALA A 163 7.33 -11.22 -7.65
N LEU A 164 6.34 -12.11 -7.59
CA LEU A 164 5.52 -12.33 -6.39
C LEU A 164 6.33 -12.89 -5.22
N ALA A 165 7.26 -13.83 -5.47
CA ALA A 165 8.10 -14.43 -4.43
C ALA A 165 9.04 -13.41 -3.78
N VAL A 166 9.61 -12.48 -4.57
CA VAL A 166 10.54 -11.47 -4.04
C VAL A 166 9.86 -10.20 -3.52
N ALA A 167 8.63 -9.91 -3.95
CA ALA A 167 7.90 -8.68 -3.61
C ALA A 167 7.88 -8.31 -2.11
N PRO A 168 7.77 -9.25 -1.15
CA PRO A 168 7.83 -8.92 0.27
C PRO A 168 9.18 -8.36 0.75
N TYR A 169 10.25 -8.62 0.01
CA TYR A 169 11.64 -8.36 0.40
C TYR A 169 12.28 -7.16 -0.31
N VAL A 170 11.59 -6.57 -1.28
CA VAL A 170 12.15 -5.54 -2.16
C VAL A 170 11.31 -4.26 -2.18
N THR A 171 11.94 -3.15 -2.55
CA THR A 171 11.31 -1.84 -2.74
C THR A 171 12.08 -1.03 -3.81
N VAL A 172 11.51 0.08 -4.25
CA VAL A 172 12.17 1.08 -5.13
C VAL A 172 12.23 2.47 -4.47
N TRP A 173 11.70 2.58 -3.25
CA TRP A 173 11.41 3.84 -2.55
C TRP A 173 12.24 4.03 -1.26
N SER A 174 13.23 3.18 -0.98
CA SER A 174 14.08 3.37 0.21
C SER A 174 15.33 4.21 -0.12
N ASP A 175 16.23 4.40 0.84
CA ASP A 175 17.50 5.09 0.62
C ASP A 175 18.68 4.12 0.42
N GLY A 176 18.39 2.83 0.21
CA GLY A 176 19.39 1.77 0.06
C GLY A 176 19.92 1.22 1.38
N THR A 177 19.56 1.82 2.53
CA THR A 177 19.90 1.25 3.84
C THR A 177 18.90 0.19 4.27
N VAL A 178 19.39 -0.82 4.99
CA VAL A 178 18.57 -1.90 5.55
C VAL A 178 18.51 -1.79 7.06
N ASN A 179 17.31 -1.71 7.62
CA ASN A 179 17.07 -1.63 9.06
C ASN A 179 17.15 -3.03 9.69
N VAL A 180 18.19 -3.30 10.49
CA VAL A 180 18.39 -4.61 11.15
C VAL A 180 17.29 -4.97 12.14
N ASN A 181 16.61 -3.97 12.72
CA ASN A 181 15.56 -4.23 13.70
C ASN A 181 14.26 -4.72 13.04
N SER A 182 14.03 -4.45 11.76
CA SER A 182 12.78 -4.80 11.05
C SER A 182 12.96 -5.74 9.87
N ALA A 183 14.13 -5.75 9.22
CA ALA A 183 14.38 -6.55 8.02
C ALA A 183 14.21 -8.06 8.29
N PRO A 184 13.54 -8.82 7.41
CA PRO A 184 13.37 -10.27 7.56
C PRO A 184 14.68 -11.01 7.24
N GLU A 185 14.76 -12.28 7.64
CA GLU A 185 15.97 -13.11 7.47
C GLU A 185 16.49 -13.17 6.01
N PRO A 186 15.64 -13.31 4.97
CA PRO A 186 16.10 -13.31 3.58
C PRO A 186 16.83 -12.01 3.18
N VAL A 187 16.32 -10.87 3.65
CA VAL A 187 16.92 -9.55 3.41
C VAL A 187 18.26 -9.43 4.13
N LEU A 188 18.33 -9.83 5.40
CA LEU A 188 19.58 -9.80 6.17
C LEU A 188 20.64 -10.74 5.60
N THR A 189 20.23 -11.93 5.15
CA THR A 189 21.12 -12.93 4.54
C THR A 189 21.76 -12.44 3.25
N ALA A 190 21.03 -11.62 2.48
CA ALA A 190 21.51 -11.05 1.23
C ALA A 190 22.63 -10.03 1.43
N LEU A 191 22.74 -9.40 2.61
CA LEU A 191 23.75 -8.39 2.89
C LEU A 191 25.14 -9.03 3.07
N PRO A 192 26.16 -8.64 2.26
CA PRO A 192 27.49 -9.23 2.35
C PRO A 192 28.16 -9.10 3.72
N ALA A 193 27.90 -8.00 4.43
CA ALA A 193 28.49 -7.75 5.74
C ALA A 193 27.77 -8.47 6.90
N VAL A 194 26.60 -9.05 6.65
CA VAL A 194 25.81 -9.80 7.65
C VAL A 194 25.91 -11.29 7.35
N GLY A 195 25.49 -11.71 6.16
CA GLY A 195 25.44 -13.12 5.76
C GLY A 195 24.49 -13.98 6.60
N SER A 196 24.33 -15.26 6.22
CA SER A 196 23.28 -16.12 6.79
C SER A 196 23.42 -16.39 8.30
N ALA A 197 24.66 -16.57 8.78
CA ALA A 197 24.90 -16.90 10.19
C ALA A 197 24.55 -15.73 11.12
N ALA A 198 24.99 -14.52 10.79
CA ALA A 198 24.63 -13.34 11.58
C ALA A 198 23.15 -12.97 11.40
N ALA A 199 22.57 -13.15 10.21
CA ALA A 199 21.15 -12.91 9.97
C ALA A 199 20.26 -13.73 10.93
N ARG A 200 20.52 -15.05 11.05
CA ARG A 200 19.82 -15.91 12.02
C ARG A 200 20.00 -15.45 13.46
N ASN A 201 21.22 -15.08 13.85
CA ASN A 201 21.50 -14.57 15.19
C ASN A 201 20.73 -13.27 15.49
N ILE A 202 20.68 -12.34 14.53
CA ILE A 202 19.91 -11.09 14.64
C ILE A 202 18.42 -11.40 14.83
N VAL A 203 17.85 -12.27 13.99
CA VAL A 203 16.43 -12.67 14.08
C VAL A 203 16.12 -13.30 15.44
N GLN A 204 16.98 -14.22 15.91
CA GLN A 204 16.82 -14.88 17.20
C GLN A 204 16.87 -13.88 18.37
N ARG A 205 17.81 -12.94 18.34
CA ARG A 205 17.95 -11.89 19.37
C ARG A 205 16.75 -10.95 19.40
N ARG A 206 16.22 -10.55 18.23
CA ARG A 206 14.97 -9.76 18.14
C ARG A 206 13.77 -10.50 18.72
N ALA A 207 13.67 -11.80 18.43
CA ALA A 207 12.62 -12.64 18.99
C ALA A 207 12.72 -12.74 20.52
N ALA A 208 13.94 -12.74 21.07
CA ALA A 208 14.21 -12.68 22.51
C ALA A 208 13.98 -11.30 23.14
N GLY A 209 13.60 -10.27 22.37
CA GLY A 209 13.27 -8.96 22.90
C GLY A 209 14.34 -7.89 22.67
N GLU A 210 15.49 -8.24 22.11
CA GLU A 210 16.59 -7.32 21.93
C GLU A 210 16.31 -6.27 20.85
N VAL A 211 16.83 -5.07 21.08
CA VAL A 211 16.78 -3.93 20.15
C VAL A 211 18.21 -3.47 19.87
N PHE A 212 18.61 -3.53 18.61
CA PHE A 212 19.94 -3.10 18.18
C PHE A 212 20.00 -1.57 18.13
N THR A 213 20.89 -0.96 18.91
CA THR A 213 20.99 0.50 19.07
C THR A 213 22.26 1.09 18.46
N ALA A 214 23.10 0.26 17.85
CA ALA A 214 24.31 0.66 17.15
C ALA A 214 24.46 -0.11 15.84
N VAL A 215 25.04 0.53 14.83
CA VAL A 215 25.34 -0.10 13.54
C VAL A 215 26.64 -0.89 13.69
N THR A 216 26.55 -2.21 13.90
CA THR A 216 27.72 -3.09 14.11
C THR A 216 28.24 -3.77 12.85
N PHE A 217 27.46 -3.77 11.76
CA PHE A 217 27.75 -4.53 10.53
C PHE A 217 28.32 -3.69 9.39
N GLY A 218 28.59 -2.39 9.60
CA GLY A 218 29.01 -1.48 8.53
C GLY A 218 27.86 -1.09 7.59
N ALA A 219 28.12 -0.11 6.71
CA ALA A 219 27.14 0.33 5.72
C ALA A 219 26.85 -0.77 4.66
N PRO A 220 25.63 -0.83 4.08
CA PRO A 220 24.51 0.10 4.25
C PRO A 220 23.44 -0.41 5.24
N VAL A 221 23.80 -0.57 6.52
CA VAL A 221 22.86 -0.96 7.58
C VAL A 221 22.42 0.25 8.41
N SER A 222 21.15 0.27 8.81
CA SER A 222 20.56 1.21 9.76
C SER A 222 19.92 0.48 10.95
N ILE A 223 19.67 1.20 12.04
CA ILE A 223 18.97 0.69 13.24
C ILE A 223 17.53 1.21 13.35
N MET A 224 17.15 2.14 12.48
CA MET A 224 15.84 2.79 12.46
C MET A 224 15.42 3.02 11.01
N PRO A 225 14.10 3.10 10.73
CA PRO A 225 13.63 3.48 9.42
C PRO A 225 14.11 4.90 9.08
N THR A 226 14.69 5.04 7.89
CA THR A 226 14.96 6.32 7.24
C THR A 226 13.88 6.65 6.21
N ARG A 227 13.08 5.65 5.82
CA ARG A 227 11.95 5.74 4.89
C ARG A 227 10.75 4.97 5.44
N LEU A 228 9.64 5.68 5.60
CA LEU A 228 8.35 5.11 5.98
C LEU A 228 7.37 5.25 4.82
N MET A 229 6.53 4.25 4.62
CA MET A 229 5.39 4.32 3.72
C MET A 229 4.11 4.26 4.54
N LEU A 230 3.27 5.26 4.36
CA LEU A 230 1.92 5.30 4.93
C LEU A 230 0.94 4.89 3.84
N VAL A 231 0.19 3.82 4.09
CA VAL A 231 -0.89 3.38 3.21
C VAL A 231 -2.20 3.69 3.91
N SER A 232 -2.88 4.75 3.48
CA SER A 232 -4.16 5.18 4.02
C SER A 232 -5.29 4.78 3.08
N ARG A 233 -6.32 4.11 3.59
CA ARG A 233 -7.53 3.78 2.85
C ARG A 233 -8.72 4.47 3.50
N GLY A 234 -9.45 5.27 2.75
CA GLY A 234 -10.67 5.96 3.20
C GLY A 234 -11.91 5.49 2.45
N TRP A 235 -13.06 5.50 3.12
CA TRP A 235 -14.34 5.12 2.53
C TRP A 235 -15.52 5.80 3.23
N GLN A 236 -16.66 5.87 2.53
CA GLN A 236 -17.92 6.31 3.13
C GLN A 236 -18.62 5.12 3.79
N GLN A 237 -19.18 5.31 4.98
CA GLN A 237 -19.95 4.27 5.65
C GLN A 237 -21.12 3.80 4.77
N GLY A 238 -21.28 2.47 4.64
CA GLY A 238 -22.33 1.87 3.82
C GLY A 238 -22.08 1.93 2.31
N HIS A 239 -20.91 2.39 1.85
CA HIS A 239 -20.55 2.40 0.43
C HIS A 239 -19.34 1.49 0.16
N PRO A 240 -19.34 0.70 -0.94
CA PRO A 240 -18.24 -0.24 -1.23
C PRO A 240 -16.97 0.42 -1.77
N LEU A 241 -17.10 1.59 -2.43
CA LEU A 241 -15.95 2.30 -2.99
C LEU A 241 -14.99 2.80 -1.91
N THR A 242 -13.71 2.60 -2.15
CA THR A 242 -12.62 3.06 -1.29
C THR A 242 -11.63 3.89 -2.10
N HIS A 243 -10.90 4.77 -1.40
CA HIS A 243 -9.78 5.51 -1.97
C HIS A 243 -8.53 5.20 -1.17
N GLU A 244 -7.44 4.87 -1.83
CA GLU A 244 -6.17 4.51 -1.20
C GLU A 244 -5.07 5.50 -1.60
N ILE A 245 -4.35 5.99 -0.59
CA ILE A 245 -3.19 6.87 -0.73
C ILE A 245 -1.97 6.13 -0.19
N GLN A 246 -0.90 6.15 -0.96
CA GLN A 246 0.42 5.67 -0.58
C GLN A 246 1.38 6.86 -0.55
N ALA A 247 1.82 7.23 0.65
CA ALA A 247 2.74 8.34 0.87
C ALA A 247 4.06 7.84 1.43
N VAL A 248 5.17 8.14 0.75
CA VAL A 248 6.53 7.81 1.17
C VAL A 248 7.13 9.03 1.86
N TYR A 249 7.66 8.83 3.06
CA TYR A 249 8.28 9.88 3.86
C TYR A 249 9.73 9.53 4.19
N ALA A 250 10.61 10.52 4.10
CA ALA A 250 11.91 10.51 4.74
C ALA A 250 11.77 10.87 6.23
N VAL A 251 12.43 10.09 7.09
CA VAL A 251 12.50 10.38 8.53
C VAL A 251 13.71 11.27 8.80
N VAL A 252 13.47 12.56 9.07
CA VAL A 252 14.52 13.57 9.28
C VAL A 252 14.40 14.15 10.68
N GLY A 253 15.19 13.61 11.60
CA GLY A 253 15.09 13.97 13.02
C GLY A 253 13.70 13.61 13.56
N PRO A 254 12.92 14.57 14.08
CA PRO A 254 11.55 14.31 14.52
C PRO A 254 10.48 14.51 13.44
N ARG A 255 10.86 14.88 12.22
CA ARG A 255 9.92 15.24 11.14
C ARG A 255 9.81 14.16 10.08
N LEU A 256 8.65 14.10 9.44
CA LEU A 256 8.42 13.33 8.24
C LEU A 256 8.37 14.25 7.03
N VAL A 257 9.32 14.09 6.10
CA VAL A 257 9.39 14.87 4.86
C VAL A 257 8.84 14.03 3.71
N LEU A 258 7.83 14.54 2.99
CA LEU A 258 7.20 13.80 1.90
C LEU A 258 8.16 13.66 0.71
N GLU A 259 8.33 12.43 0.23
CA GLU A 259 9.23 12.07 -0.88
C GLU A 259 8.46 11.52 -2.09
N GLY A 260 7.32 10.86 -1.86
CA GLY A 260 6.52 10.24 -2.91
C GLY A 260 5.06 10.14 -2.54
N TRP A 261 4.19 10.22 -3.53
CA TRP A 261 2.74 10.23 -3.36
C TRP A 261 2.05 9.53 -4.53
N GLU A 262 1.25 8.51 -4.23
CA GLU A 262 0.44 7.79 -5.22
C GLU A 262 -0.99 7.59 -4.67
N GLU A 263 -2.00 7.80 -5.51
CA GLU A 263 -3.42 7.66 -5.16
C GLU A 263 -4.12 6.71 -6.12
N ARG A 264 -5.10 5.95 -5.63
CA ARG A 264 -5.96 5.10 -6.47
C ARG A 264 -7.34 4.87 -5.86
N ASP A 265 -8.34 4.89 -6.72
CA ASP A 265 -9.68 4.39 -6.39
C ASP A 265 -9.67 2.85 -6.43
N ARG A 266 -10.40 2.21 -5.49
CA ARG A 266 -10.60 0.76 -5.44
C ARG A 266 -12.03 0.37 -5.13
#